data_AF-A0A2C9KXS4-F1
#
_entry.id   AF-A0A2C9KXS4-F1
#
_cell.length_a   1.000
_cell.length_b   1.000
_cell.length_c   1.000
_cell.angle_alpha   90.00
_cell.angle_beta   90.00
_cell.angle_gamma   90.00
#
_symmetry.space_group_name_H-M   'P 1'
#
loop_
_entity.id
_entity.type
_entity.pdbx_description
1 polymer ?
#
loop_
_entity_poly.entity_id
_entity_poly.type
_entity_poly.pdbx_seq_one_letter_code
_entity_poly.pdbx_strand_id
1 'polypeptide(L)'
;MEMKDTSKKLKDIFLLLVPENDCPLSEEDQTRKKELVEFFEHLNIYSRRLNDYFHCTSTNNFYELVPRFLHLLRECLLTHQWQKALKLITALSNEARGQDSTMWKVGLACLFQDEERNSRLIQQFVNQVYILKGLAVVEVMLDYLLFLILKLNIEDAKGLVQELKLKTLFCSQLTNERRSMAHTLFFAYQGLVLYVEWKMVLMKIDDEEMEMDLISQKLSQGATANSARSIADRAVEYLITVKDMPGIWDIFISRIVEIYEYYGNTDEARELLTSYRDRNPSNPNAHFYMYKFEMNQDENPETRLDCLKVIYAYCSSKYLLFFYFTKSV
;
A
#
# COMPACT_ATOMS: atom_id res chain seq x y z
N MET A 1 -24.93 18.55 -26.81
CA MET A 1 -25.67 17.67 -27.75
C MET A 1 -25.37 16.18 -27.49
N GLU A 2 -24.17 15.84 -27.01
CA GLU A 2 -23.72 14.46 -26.68
C GLU A 2 -24.49 13.77 -25.54
N MET A 3 -24.92 14.48 -24.49
CA MET A 3 -25.70 13.90 -23.36
C MET A 3 -27.01 13.21 -23.78
N LYS A 4 -27.67 13.70 -24.83
CA LYS A 4 -28.91 13.09 -25.36
C LYS A 4 -28.62 11.79 -26.12
N ASP A 5 -27.43 11.68 -26.70
CA ASP A 5 -27.02 10.53 -27.50
C ASP A 5 -26.57 9.36 -26.62
N THR A 6 -25.94 9.63 -25.47
CA THR A 6 -25.51 8.61 -24.50
C THR A 6 -26.67 8.06 -23.67
N SER A 7 -27.60 8.92 -23.23
CA SER A 7 -28.84 8.48 -22.56
C SER A 7 -29.72 7.63 -23.48
N LYS A 8 -29.66 7.89 -24.80
CA LYS A 8 -30.31 7.08 -25.83
C LYS A 8 -29.64 5.71 -25.98
N LYS A 9 -28.31 5.66 -26.11
CA LYS A 9 -27.54 4.39 -26.20
C LYS A 9 -27.74 3.46 -24.99
N LEU A 10 -27.87 4.00 -23.78
CA LEU A 10 -28.18 3.21 -22.58
C LEU A 10 -29.65 2.80 -22.51
N LYS A 11 -30.58 3.69 -22.89
CA LYS A 11 -31.98 3.29 -23.09
C LYS A 11 -32.11 2.16 -24.11
N ASP A 12 -31.30 2.16 -25.16
CA ASP A 12 -31.27 1.09 -26.16
C ASP A 12 -30.76 -0.22 -25.54
N ILE A 13 -29.68 -0.20 -24.74
CA ILE A 13 -29.22 -1.37 -23.95
C ILE A 13 -30.30 -1.86 -22.98
N PHE A 14 -31.01 -0.96 -22.30
CA PHE A 14 -32.10 -1.32 -21.37
C PHE A 14 -33.34 -1.84 -22.11
N LEU A 15 -33.69 -1.30 -23.28
CA LEU A 15 -34.77 -1.79 -24.15
C LEU A 15 -34.47 -3.21 -24.67
N LEU A 16 -33.20 -3.51 -24.92
CA LEU A 16 -32.72 -4.85 -25.29
C LEU A 16 -32.81 -5.84 -24.12
N LEU A 17 -32.74 -5.38 -22.87
CA LEU A 17 -32.84 -6.21 -21.66
C LEU A 17 -34.27 -6.41 -21.15
N VAL A 18 -35.27 -5.71 -21.71
CA VAL A 18 -36.69 -5.92 -21.36
C VAL A 18 -37.20 -7.18 -22.07
N PRO A 19 -37.74 -8.18 -21.33
CA PRO A 19 -38.20 -9.45 -21.90
C PRO A 19 -39.39 -9.29 -22.86
N GLU A 20 -40.22 -8.27 -22.67
CA GLU A 20 -41.52 -8.08 -23.34
C GLU A 20 -41.47 -7.17 -24.59
N ASN A 21 -40.29 -6.71 -25.00
CA ASN A 21 -40.16 -5.92 -26.22
C ASN A 21 -40.10 -6.83 -27.46
N ASP A 22 -41.27 -7.24 -27.96
CA ASP A 22 -41.48 -7.89 -29.26
C ASP A 22 -41.40 -6.88 -30.43
N CYS A 23 -40.61 -5.83 -30.28
CA CYS A 23 -40.35 -4.90 -31.38
C CYS A 23 -39.33 -5.58 -32.33
N PRO A 24 -39.49 -5.51 -33.66
CA PRO A 24 -38.53 -6.09 -34.60
C PRO A 24 -37.22 -5.29 -34.54
N LEU A 25 -36.33 -5.72 -33.64
CA LEU A 25 -34.96 -5.26 -33.55
C LEU A 25 -34.20 -5.68 -34.81
N SER A 26 -33.20 -4.89 -35.21
CA SER A 26 -32.30 -5.27 -36.30
C SER A 26 -31.58 -6.59 -35.98
N GLU A 27 -31.18 -7.38 -36.97
CA GLU A 27 -30.43 -8.64 -36.74
C GLU A 27 -29.16 -8.41 -35.90
N GLU A 28 -28.51 -7.25 -36.07
CA GLU A 28 -27.33 -6.86 -35.30
C GLU A 28 -27.66 -6.61 -33.82
N ASP A 29 -28.79 -5.96 -33.54
CA ASP A 29 -29.25 -5.70 -32.17
C ASP A 29 -29.81 -6.96 -31.50
N GLN A 30 -30.41 -7.87 -32.25
CA GLN A 30 -30.81 -9.19 -31.75
C GLN A 30 -29.59 -10.03 -31.35
N THR A 31 -28.53 -9.98 -32.15
CA THR A 31 -27.26 -10.65 -31.84
C THR A 31 -26.63 -10.06 -30.58
N ARG A 32 -26.56 -8.73 -30.46
CA ARG A 32 -26.07 -8.05 -29.24
C ARG A 32 -26.92 -8.35 -28.01
N LYS A 33 -28.25 -8.40 -28.15
CA LYS A 33 -29.18 -8.78 -27.07
C LYS A 33 -28.87 -10.20 -26.60
N LYS A 34 -28.69 -11.15 -27.51
CA LYS A 34 -28.36 -12.54 -27.20
C LYS A 34 -27.02 -12.64 -26.48
N GLU A 35 -25.97 -11.96 -26.96
CA GLU A 35 -24.65 -11.92 -26.31
C GLU A 35 -24.71 -11.31 -24.91
N LEU A 36 -25.47 -10.24 -24.72
CA LEU A 36 -25.66 -9.61 -23.40
C LEU A 36 -26.45 -10.51 -22.45
N VAL A 37 -27.52 -11.14 -22.92
CA VAL A 37 -28.31 -12.09 -22.12
C VAL A 37 -27.46 -13.31 -21.75
N GLU A 38 -26.73 -13.91 -22.68
CA GLU A 38 -25.80 -15.00 -22.41
C GLU A 38 -24.69 -14.57 -21.43
N PHE A 39 -24.15 -13.35 -21.57
CA PHE A 39 -23.19 -12.80 -20.62
C PHE A 39 -23.79 -12.66 -19.22
N PHE A 40 -25.00 -12.11 -19.08
CA PHE A 40 -25.67 -11.97 -17.79
C PHE A 40 -26.12 -13.31 -17.20
N GLU A 41 -26.58 -14.27 -18.00
CA GLU A 41 -26.89 -15.63 -17.55
C GLU A 41 -25.64 -16.35 -17.08
N HIS A 42 -24.54 -16.22 -17.81
CA HIS A 42 -23.25 -16.75 -17.42
C HIS A 42 -22.77 -16.14 -16.09
N LEU A 43 -22.95 -14.83 -15.91
CA LEU A 43 -22.67 -14.14 -14.65
C LEU A 43 -23.59 -14.59 -13.51
N ASN A 44 -24.88 -14.83 -13.78
CA ASN A 44 -25.87 -15.27 -12.79
C ASN A 44 -25.60 -16.72 -12.34
N ILE A 45 -25.10 -17.57 -13.23
CA ILE A 45 -24.67 -18.94 -12.89
C ILE A 45 -23.47 -18.92 -11.94
N TYR A 46 -22.55 -17.97 -12.10
CA TYR A 46 -21.41 -17.82 -11.19
C TYR A 46 -21.77 -17.13 -9.88
N SER A 47 -22.73 -16.20 -9.87
CA SER A 47 -23.19 -15.54 -8.63
C SER A 47 -24.16 -16.39 -7.80
N ARG A 48 -24.82 -17.40 -8.40
CA ARG A 48 -25.82 -18.26 -7.75
C ARG A 48 -25.34 -19.11 -6.57
N ARG A 49 -24.05 -19.09 -6.22
CA ARG A 49 -23.57 -19.73 -4.98
C ARG A 49 -23.93 -18.97 -3.69
N LEU A 50 -24.58 -17.81 -3.73
CA LEU A 50 -24.87 -16.98 -2.55
C LEU A 50 -26.24 -16.29 -2.59
N ASN A 51 -27.25 -16.95 -3.15
CA ASN A 51 -28.58 -16.37 -3.42
C ASN A 51 -29.45 -16.10 -2.18
N ASP A 52 -28.95 -16.24 -0.96
CA ASP A 52 -29.77 -16.12 0.26
C ASP A 52 -29.88 -14.71 0.82
N TYR A 53 -29.18 -13.69 0.29
CA TYR A 53 -29.08 -12.40 0.99
C TYR A 53 -29.89 -11.22 0.43
N PHE A 54 -30.44 -11.25 -0.80
CA PHE A 54 -31.13 -10.06 -1.33
C PHE A 54 -32.33 -10.38 -2.21
N HIS A 55 -33.53 -10.35 -1.61
CA HIS A 55 -34.77 -10.10 -2.33
C HIS A 55 -34.79 -8.63 -2.78
N CYS A 56 -34.80 -8.38 -4.08
CA CYS A 56 -34.98 -7.03 -4.62
C CYS A 56 -36.11 -7.06 -5.64
N THR A 57 -37.19 -6.37 -5.28
CA THR A 57 -38.34 -6.04 -6.13
C THR A 57 -37.91 -5.14 -7.28
N SER A 58 -38.54 -5.32 -8.44
CA SER A 58 -38.28 -4.63 -9.70
C SER A 58 -38.41 -3.10 -9.61
N THR A 59 -37.30 -2.41 -9.35
CA THR A 59 -37.17 -0.96 -9.59
C THR A 59 -35.88 -0.66 -10.33
N ASN A 60 -35.98 0.01 -11.48
CA ASN A 60 -34.87 0.39 -12.38
C ASN A 60 -33.97 1.48 -11.77
N ASN A 61 -33.34 1.24 -10.62
CA ASN A 61 -32.50 2.22 -9.96
C ASN A 61 -31.03 1.78 -9.97
N PHE A 62 -30.18 2.53 -10.70
CA PHE A 62 -28.75 2.23 -10.90
C PHE A 62 -27.98 2.02 -9.58
N TYR A 63 -28.39 2.72 -8.51
CA TYR A 63 -27.80 2.61 -7.18
C TYR A 63 -27.94 1.21 -6.57
N GLU A 64 -28.94 0.41 -6.98
CA GLU A 64 -29.14 -0.97 -6.52
C GLU A 64 -28.26 -1.98 -7.27
N LEU A 65 -27.73 -1.60 -8.44
CA LEU A 65 -26.88 -2.44 -9.29
C LEU A 65 -25.39 -2.29 -9.00
N VAL A 66 -24.94 -1.12 -8.54
CA VAL A 66 -23.53 -0.87 -8.17
C VAL A 66 -22.98 -1.92 -7.20
N PRO A 67 -23.69 -2.32 -6.12
CA PRO A 67 -23.21 -3.39 -5.23
C PRO A 67 -22.98 -4.74 -5.94
N ARG A 68 -23.80 -5.08 -6.95
CA ARG A 68 -23.66 -6.30 -7.73
C ARG A 68 -22.45 -6.24 -8.66
N PHE A 69 -22.22 -5.10 -9.30
CA PHE A 69 -21.01 -4.86 -10.11
C PHE A 69 -19.74 -4.94 -9.26
N LEU A 70 -19.74 -4.34 -8.06
CA LEU A 70 -18.60 -4.39 -7.14
C LEU A 70 -18.31 -5.81 -6.64
N HIS A 71 -19.36 -6.60 -6.37
CA HIS A 71 -19.20 -8.01 -5.99
C HIS A 71 -18.60 -8.83 -7.14
N LEU A 72 -19.12 -8.70 -8.36
CA LEU A 72 -18.58 -9.36 -9.55
C LEU A 72 -17.13 -8.95 -9.83
N LEU A 73 -16.82 -7.67 -9.63
CA LEU A 73 -15.46 -7.16 -9.77
C LEU A 73 -14.52 -7.83 -8.77
N ARG A 74 -14.94 -7.97 -7.51
CA ARG A 74 -14.19 -8.69 -6.47
C ARG A 74 -13.96 -10.16 -6.86
N GLU A 75 -14.98 -10.86 -7.33
CA GLU A 75 -14.84 -12.25 -7.79
C GLU A 75 -13.86 -12.37 -8.96
N CYS A 76 -13.92 -11.44 -9.93
CA CYS A 76 -12.97 -11.42 -11.04
C CYS A 76 -11.53 -11.22 -10.55
N LEU A 77 -11.30 -10.38 -9.54
CA LEU A 77 -9.98 -10.20 -8.94
C LEU A 77 -9.51 -11.46 -8.20
N LEU A 78 -10.37 -12.05 -7.35
CA LEU A 78 -10.04 -13.25 -6.57
C LEU A 78 -9.79 -14.48 -7.45
N THR A 79 -10.42 -14.54 -8.63
CA THR A 79 -10.27 -15.64 -9.59
C THR A 79 -9.30 -15.30 -10.74
N HIS A 80 -8.56 -14.20 -10.65
CA HIS A 80 -7.57 -13.76 -11.64
C HIS A 80 -8.14 -13.57 -13.07
N GLN A 81 -9.41 -13.20 -13.20
CA GLN A 81 -10.10 -12.94 -14.47
C GLN A 81 -9.94 -11.47 -14.91
N TRP A 82 -8.70 -11.03 -15.10
CA TRP A 82 -8.32 -9.62 -15.28
C TRP A 82 -8.99 -8.93 -16.48
N GLN A 83 -9.13 -9.61 -17.61
CA GLN A 83 -9.81 -9.06 -18.79
C GLN A 83 -11.28 -8.73 -18.52
N LYS A 84 -11.96 -9.53 -17.70
CA LYS A 84 -13.35 -9.28 -17.29
C LYS A 84 -13.41 -8.16 -16.26
N ALA A 85 -12.47 -8.11 -15.32
CA ALA A 85 -12.34 -7.01 -14.37
C ALA A 85 -12.17 -5.65 -15.07
N LEU A 86 -11.31 -5.57 -16.10
CA LEU A 86 -11.13 -4.35 -16.89
C LEU A 86 -12.42 -3.90 -17.58
N LYS A 87 -13.17 -4.83 -18.20
CA LYS A 87 -14.47 -4.49 -18.82
C LYS A 87 -15.46 -3.92 -17.81
N LEU A 88 -15.50 -4.48 -16.60
CA LEU A 88 -16.36 -4.00 -15.51
C LEU A 88 -15.93 -2.62 -15.01
N ILE A 89 -14.63 -2.34 -14.88
CA ILE A 89 -14.12 -1.00 -14.53
C ILE A 89 -14.52 0.01 -15.59
N THR A 90 -14.34 -0.28 -16.88
CA THR A 90 -14.70 0.64 -17.96
C THR A 90 -16.19 1.00 -17.91
N ALA A 91 -17.06 0.02 -17.64
CA ALA A 91 -18.48 0.25 -17.45
C ALA A 91 -18.78 1.14 -16.23
N LEU A 92 -18.10 0.91 -15.10
CA LEU A 92 -18.22 1.74 -13.90
C LEU A 92 -17.70 3.17 -14.10
N SER A 93 -16.63 3.33 -14.90
CA SER A 93 -15.93 4.59 -15.14
C SER A 93 -16.76 5.60 -15.94
N ASN A 94 -17.62 5.11 -16.82
CA ASN A 94 -18.42 5.97 -17.70
C ASN A 94 -19.66 6.56 -17.01
N GLU A 95 -20.09 6.00 -15.87
CA GLU A 95 -21.45 6.26 -15.34
C GLU A 95 -21.51 6.62 -13.85
N ALA A 96 -20.57 6.16 -13.01
CA ALA A 96 -20.74 6.22 -11.56
C ALA A 96 -19.96 7.36 -10.88
N ARG A 97 -20.68 8.39 -10.40
CA ARG A 97 -20.12 9.37 -9.45
C ARG A 97 -19.81 8.68 -8.12
N GLY A 98 -18.60 8.88 -7.60
CA GLY A 98 -18.20 8.42 -6.26
C GLY A 98 -17.62 7.00 -6.19
N GLN A 99 -17.34 6.36 -7.33
CA GLN A 99 -16.63 5.07 -7.39
C GLN A 99 -15.14 5.21 -7.70
N ASP A 100 -14.62 6.45 -7.67
CA ASP A 100 -13.22 6.79 -7.93
C ASP A 100 -12.28 5.87 -7.16
N SER A 101 -12.55 5.63 -5.86
CA SER A 101 -11.77 4.74 -4.99
C SER A 101 -11.67 3.31 -5.49
N THR A 102 -12.75 2.76 -6.05
CA THR A 102 -12.79 1.38 -6.54
C THR A 102 -12.13 1.31 -7.90
N MET A 103 -12.42 2.27 -8.78
CA MET A 103 -11.86 2.33 -10.12
C MET A 103 -10.33 2.38 -10.10
N TRP A 104 -9.75 3.21 -9.23
CA TRP A 104 -8.29 3.31 -9.18
C TRP A 104 -7.66 2.04 -8.57
N LYS A 105 -8.21 1.47 -7.48
CA LYS A 105 -7.65 0.25 -6.84
C LYS A 105 -7.65 -0.94 -7.78
N VAL A 106 -8.77 -1.17 -8.45
CA VAL A 106 -8.92 -2.32 -9.35
C VAL A 106 -8.17 -2.06 -10.66
N GLY A 107 -8.17 -0.81 -11.16
CA GLY A 107 -7.43 -0.45 -12.37
C GLY A 107 -5.93 -0.66 -12.17
N LEU A 108 -5.41 -0.23 -11.01
CA LEU A 108 -4.03 -0.42 -10.64
C LEU A 108 -3.69 -1.91 -10.47
N ALA A 109 -4.53 -2.69 -9.79
CA ALA A 109 -4.37 -4.14 -9.67
C ALA A 109 -4.32 -4.86 -11.03
N CYS A 110 -5.16 -4.45 -11.99
CA CYS A 110 -5.13 -5.00 -13.34
C CYS A 110 -3.85 -4.62 -14.10
N LEU A 111 -3.39 -3.37 -13.99
CA LEU A 111 -2.16 -2.91 -14.65
C LEU A 111 -0.92 -3.63 -14.10
N PHE A 112 -0.92 -3.97 -12.83
CA PHE A 112 0.16 -4.70 -12.15
C PHE A 112 0.30 -6.18 -12.55
N GLN A 113 -0.60 -6.72 -13.37
CA GLN A 113 -0.49 -8.09 -13.87
C GLN A 113 0.73 -8.28 -14.80
N ASP A 114 1.03 -7.28 -15.64
CA ASP A 114 2.10 -7.32 -16.64
C ASP A 114 2.90 -6.01 -16.59
N GLU A 115 3.68 -5.87 -15.52
CA GLU A 115 4.36 -4.61 -15.13
C GLU A 115 5.34 -4.12 -16.18
N GLU A 116 6.15 -5.00 -16.79
CA GLU A 116 7.13 -4.60 -17.81
C GLU A 116 6.44 -3.92 -18.99
N ARG A 117 5.32 -4.49 -19.45
CA ARG A 117 4.55 -3.94 -20.56
C ARG A 117 3.73 -2.73 -20.16
N ASN A 118 3.28 -2.68 -18.91
CA ASN A 118 2.36 -1.64 -18.42
C ASN A 118 3.04 -0.52 -17.65
N SER A 119 4.36 -0.52 -17.43
CA SER A 119 5.11 0.47 -16.64
C SER A 119 4.72 1.93 -16.97
N ARG A 120 4.70 2.29 -18.26
CA ARG A 120 4.26 3.61 -18.73
C ARG A 120 2.77 3.87 -18.47
N LEU A 121 1.93 2.85 -18.62
CA LEU A 121 0.49 2.94 -18.38
C LEU A 121 0.18 3.09 -16.89
N ILE A 122 0.94 2.45 -16.00
CA ILE A 122 0.84 2.59 -14.55
C ILE A 122 1.10 4.04 -14.16
N GLN A 123 2.22 4.61 -14.59
CA GLN A 123 2.58 5.99 -14.28
C GLN A 123 1.55 6.98 -14.85
N GLN A 124 1.10 6.77 -16.08
CA GLN A 124 0.03 7.57 -16.69
C GLN A 124 -1.28 7.45 -15.90
N PHE A 125 -1.67 6.24 -15.51
CA PHE A 125 -2.88 5.99 -14.75
C PHE A 125 -2.84 6.69 -13.39
N VAL A 126 -1.76 6.54 -12.63
CA VAL A 126 -1.54 7.24 -11.35
C VAL A 126 -1.63 8.76 -11.53
N ASN A 127 -1.01 9.30 -12.59
CA ASN A 127 -1.07 10.73 -12.88
C ASN A 127 -2.48 11.24 -13.20
N GLN A 128 -3.29 10.44 -13.91
CA GLN A 128 -4.69 10.79 -14.21
C GLN A 128 -5.59 10.68 -12.96
N VAL A 129 -5.29 9.72 -12.07
CA VAL A 129 -6.02 9.54 -10.81
C VAL A 129 -5.88 10.76 -9.89
N TYR A 130 -4.78 11.51 -9.95
CA TYR A 130 -4.60 12.77 -9.20
C TYR A 130 -5.60 13.87 -9.56
N ILE A 131 -6.27 13.77 -10.71
CA ILE A 131 -7.24 14.77 -11.18
C ILE A 131 -8.65 14.47 -10.65
N LEU A 132 -8.88 13.28 -10.06
CA LEU A 132 -10.18 12.85 -9.55
C LEU A 132 -10.50 13.53 -8.22
N LYS A 133 -11.45 14.49 -8.26
CA LYS A 133 -11.83 15.34 -7.12
C LYS A 133 -12.46 14.59 -5.92
N GLY A 134 -12.90 13.34 -6.10
CA GLY A 134 -13.50 12.52 -5.04
C GLY A 134 -12.51 11.66 -4.24
N LEU A 135 -11.24 11.66 -4.64
CA LEU A 135 -10.27 10.67 -4.20
C LEU A 135 -9.30 11.29 -3.19
N ALA A 136 -9.10 10.58 -2.07
CA ALA A 136 -8.03 10.93 -1.13
C ALA A 136 -6.69 10.62 -1.78
N VAL A 137 -6.09 11.64 -2.38
CA VAL A 137 -4.83 11.61 -3.10
C VAL A 137 -3.72 10.88 -2.32
N VAL A 138 -3.67 11.07 -1.00
CA VAL A 138 -2.74 10.38 -0.09
C VAL A 138 -2.92 8.85 -0.04
N GLU A 139 -4.14 8.33 -0.19
CA GLU A 139 -4.38 6.87 -0.20
C GLU A 139 -3.80 6.25 -1.48
N VAL A 140 -3.96 6.92 -2.62
CA VAL A 140 -3.37 6.46 -3.91
C VAL A 140 -1.86 6.47 -3.82
N MET A 141 -1.30 7.52 -3.24
CA MET A 141 0.15 7.67 -3.09
C MET A 141 0.73 6.60 -2.18
N LEU A 142 0.09 6.33 -1.06
CA LEU A 142 0.49 5.25 -0.16
C LEU A 142 0.45 3.90 -0.88
N ASP A 143 -0.65 3.57 -1.55
CA ASP A 143 -0.80 2.29 -2.22
C ASP A 143 0.17 2.14 -3.42
N TYR A 144 0.47 3.22 -4.15
CA TYR A 144 1.50 3.21 -5.20
C TYR A 144 2.92 3.09 -4.63
N LEU A 145 3.22 3.79 -3.54
CA LEU A 145 4.52 3.69 -2.84
C LEU A 145 4.75 2.26 -2.33
N LEU A 146 3.73 1.66 -1.71
CA LEU A 146 3.77 0.26 -1.26
C LEU A 146 4.05 -0.69 -2.41
N PHE A 147 3.41 -0.47 -3.56
CA PHE A 147 3.68 -1.26 -4.76
C PHE A 147 5.14 -1.18 -5.19
N LEU A 148 5.70 0.03 -5.31
CA LEU A 148 7.09 0.23 -5.73
C LEU A 148 8.08 -0.46 -4.76
N ILE A 149 7.81 -0.38 -3.45
CA ILE A 149 8.60 -1.06 -2.42
C ILE A 149 8.51 -2.59 -2.56
N LEU A 150 7.30 -3.14 -2.75
CA LEU A 150 7.09 -4.58 -2.93
C LEU A 150 7.80 -5.12 -4.18
N LYS A 151 7.99 -4.28 -5.20
CA LYS A 151 8.71 -4.60 -6.43
C LYS A 151 10.22 -4.32 -6.34
N LEU A 152 10.70 -3.83 -5.21
CA LEU A 152 12.09 -3.42 -5.01
C LEU A 152 12.54 -2.32 -6.00
N ASN A 153 11.59 -1.57 -6.57
CA ASN A 153 11.87 -0.44 -7.45
C ASN A 153 12.08 0.83 -6.61
N ILE A 154 13.25 0.89 -5.97
CA ILE A 154 13.59 1.94 -5.01
C ILE A 154 13.77 3.31 -5.69
N GLU A 155 14.26 3.36 -6.93
CA GLU A 155 14.49 4.62 -7.64
C GLU A 155 13.17 5.33 -7.98
N ASP A 156 12.17 4.62 -8.48
CA ASP A 156 10.85 5.21 -8.72
C ASP A 156 10.15 5.58 -7.40
N ALA A 157 10.35 4.78 -6.33
CA ALA A 157 9.83 5.12 -5.00
C ALA A 157 10.44 6.42 -4.47
N LYS A 158 11.74 6.65 -4.69
CA LYS A 158 12.43 7.90 -4.35
C LYS A 158 11.91 9.07 -5.19
N GLY A 159 11.74 8.88 -6.49
CA GLY A 159 11.17 9.88 -7.39
C GLY A 159 9.79 10.32 -6.93
N LEU A 160 8.93 9.36 -6.59
CA LEU A 160 7.61 9.61 -6.02
C LEU A 160 7.70 10.43 -4.74
N VAL A 161 8.54 10.03 -3.78
CA VAL A 161 8.75 10.78 -2.52
C VAL A 161 9.13 12.25 -2.76
N GLN A 162 9.99 12.52 -3.73
CA GLN A 162 10.45 13.88 -4.04
C GLN A 162 9.37 14.72 -4.73
N GLU A 163 8.66 14.14 -5.69
CA GLU A 163 7.56 14.80 -6.42
C GLU A 163 6.42 15.21 -5.46
N LEU A 164 6.21 14.41 -4.42
CA LEU A 164 5.08 14.59 -3.50
C LEU A 164 5.30 15.71 -2.49
N LYS A 165 6.54 16.00 -2.06
CA LYS A 165 6.83 17.18 -1.23
C LYS A 165 6.29 18.48 -1.84
N LEU A 166 6.30 18.58 -3.17
CA LEU A 166 5.80 19.74 -3.92
C LEU A 166 4.27 19.76 -4.01
N LYS A 167 3.62 18.58 -3.96
CA LYS A 167 2.17 18.40 -4.11
C LYS A 167 1.41 18.32 -2.77
N THR A 168 2.06 17.97 -1.66
CA THR A 168 1.44 17.85 -0.32
C THR A 168 1.03 19.19 0.32
N LEU A 169 1.40 20.33 -0.28
CA LEU A 169 0.83 21.64 0.09
C LEU A 169 -0.71 21.71 -0.09
N PHE A 170 -1.32 20.73 -0.78
CA PHE A 170 -2.75 20.66 -1.03
C PHE A 170 -3.56 19.78 -0.06
N CYS A 171 -2.96 19.19 0.98
CA CYS A 171 -3.71 18.48 2.03
C CYS A 171 -4.28 19.46 3.08
N SER A 172 -5.02 20.49 2.65
CA SER A 172 -5.76 21.34 3.57
C SER A 172 -6.99 20.58 4.10
N GLN A 173 -7.04 20.43 5.42
CA GLN A 173 -8.15 19.87 6.21
C GLN A 173 -8.45 18.37 6.00
N LEU A 174 -7.52 17.50 6.44
CA LEU A 174 -7.85 16.10 6.69
C LEU A 174 -8.71 15.98 7.95
N THR A 175 -10.04 16.08 7.81
CA THR A 175 -11.00 15.96 8.92
C THR A 175 -11.35 14.51 9.29
N ASN A 176 -10.82 13.52 8.55
CA ASN A 176 -11.15 12.11 8.72
C ASN A 176 -9.92 11.32 9.23
N GLU A 177 -10.09 10.63 10.36
CA GLU A 177 -9.06 9.78 11.01
C GLU A 177 -8.39 8.81 10.03
N ARG A 178 -9.16 8.19 9.12
CA ARG A 178 -8.62 7.26 8.11
C ARG A 178 -7.61 7.94 7.20
N ARG A 179 -7.89 9.19 6.78
CA ARG A 179 -6.97 9.94 5.91
C ARG A 179 -5.75 10.42 6.68
N SER A 180 -5.91 10.79 7.95
CA SER A 180 -4.79 11.10 8.84
C SER A 180 -3.87 9.89 9.00
N MET A 181 -4.43 8.70 9.23
CA MET A 181 -3.68 7.46 9.30
C MET A 181 -2.94 7.16 7.98
N ALA A 182 -3.62 7.28 6.83
CA ALA A 182 -2.97 7.10 5.52
C ALA A 182 -1.79 8.05 5.30
N HIS A 183 -1.92 9.30 5.78
CA HIS A 183 -0.84 10.29 5.73
C HIS A 183 0.34 9.93 6.63
N THR A 184 0.07 9.51 7.87
CA THR A 184 1.12 9.01 8.78
C THR A 184 1.84 7.81 8.20
N LEU A 185 1.09 6.83 7.66
CA LEU A 185 1.67 5.66 7.00
C LEU A 185 2.50 6.05 5.78
N PHE A 186 2.00 6.96 4.94
CA PHE A 186 2.72 7.45 3.78
C PHE A 186 4.10 8.01 4.18
N PHE A 187 4.16 8.82 5.24
CA PHE A 187 5.44 9.29 5.77
C PHE A 187 6.30 8.15 6.30
N ALA A 188 5.76 7.23 7.10
CA ALA A 188 6.53 6.11 7.63
C ALA A 188 7.17 5.26 6.50
N TYR A 189 6.43 4.97 5.43
CA TYR A 189 6.96 4.26 4.26
C TYR A 189 7.97 5.08 3.45
N GLN A 190 7.79 6.39 3.36
CA GLN A 190 8.81 7.28 2.82
C GLN A 190 10.12 7.20 3.65
N GLY A 191 10.00 7.11 4.97
CA GLY A 191 11.13 6.88 5.87
C GLY A 191 11.84 5.54 5.58
N LEU A 192 11.10 4.48 5.27
CA LEU A 192 11.69 3.19 4.87
C LEU A 192 12.47 3.27 3.55
N VAL A 193 11.99 4.02 2.56
CA VAL A 193 12.72 4.25 1.30
C VAL A 193 14.05 4.95 1.58
N LEU A 194 14.04 6.00 2.42
CA LEU A 194 15.26 6.71 2.81
C LEU A 194 16.20 5.83 3.65
N TYR A 195 15.66 4.96 4.50
CA TYR A 195 16.46 3.98 5.24
C TYR A 195 17.20 3.01 4.28
N VAL A 196 16.52 2.53 3.24
CA VAL A 196 17.15 1.67 2.22
C VAL A 196 18.24 2.45 1.47
N GLU A 197 17.97 3.69 1.10
CA GLU A 197 18.96 4.57 0.49
C GLU A 197 20.18 4.78 1.40
N TRP A 198 19.97 5.02 2.69
CA TRP A 198 21.06 5.11 3.68
C TRP A 198 21.90 3.83 3.71
N LYS A 199 21.27 2.65 3.75
CA LYS A 199 22.00 1.37 3.69
C LYS A 199 22.80 1.21 2.40
N MET A 200 22.26 1.62 1.26
CA MET A 200 22.99 1.60 -0.02
C MET A 200 24.20 2.54 -0.02
N VAL A 201 24.11 3.70 0.64
CA VAL A 201 25.25 4.60 0.80
C VAL A 201 26.32 3.97 1.70
N LEU A 202 25.93 3.34 2.81
CA LEU A 202 26.88 2.65 3.69
C LEU A 202 27.62 1.51 2.98
N MET A 203 26.90 0.69 2.21
CA MET A 203 27.52 -0.39 1.42
C MET A 203 28.57 0.14 0.44
N LYS A 204 28.30 1.27 -0.21
CA LYS A 204 29.27 1.90 -1.12
C LYS A 204 30.50 2.42 -0.39
N ILE A 205 30.33 2.96 0.82
CA ILE A 205 31.47 3.40 1.65
C ILE A 205 32.35 2.19 2.01
N ASP A 206 31.74 1.09 2.45
CA ASP A 206 32.47 -0.14 2.78
C ASP A 206 33.24 -0.70 1.56
N ASP A 207 32.64 -0.65 0.37
CA ASP A 207 33.28 -1.08 -0.88
C ASP A 207 34.44 -0.15 -1.29
N GLU A 208 34.27 1.17 -1.20
CA GLU A 208 35.28 2.18 -1.56
C GLU A 208 36.47 2.19 -0.57
N GLU A 209 36.26 1.84 0.70
CA GLU A 209 37.31 1.72 1.71
C GLU A 209 38.35 0.64 1.37
N MET A 210 37.98 -0.34 0.55
CA MET A 210 38.90 -1.40 0.09
C MET A 210 39.79 -0.97 -1.07
N GLU A 211 39.46 0.10 -1.81
CA GLU A 211 40.10 0.42 -3.10
C GLU A 211 40.87 1.76 -3.15
N MET A 212 40.76 2.65 -2.15
CA MET A 212 41.28 4.05 -2.25
C MET A 212 42.48 4.40 -1.37
N ASP A 213 43.28 5.37 -1.84
CA ASP A 213 44.47 5.90 -1.15
C ASP A 213 44.11 6.83 0.03
N LEU A 214 44.85 6.74 1.15
CA LEU A 214 44.52 7.28 2.49
C LEU A 214 44.12 8.78 2.57
N ILE A 215 44.63 9.63 1.68
CA ILE A 215 44.39 11.09 1.72
C ILE A 215 43.09 11.45 0.99
N SER A 216 42.86 10.84 -0.17
CA SER A 216 41.61 11.02 -0.93
C SER A 216 40.44 10.36 -0.19
N GLN A 217 40.71 9.25 0.52
CA GLN A 217 39.76 8.54 1.39
C GLN A 217 39.18 9.44 2.49
N LYS A 218 40.00 10.19 3.23
CA LYS A 218 39.51 11.05 4.33
C LYS A 218 38.63 12.21 3.87
N LEU A 219 38.91 12.78 2.71
CA LEU A 219 38.14 13.90 2.15
C LEU A 219 36.82 13.44 1.53
N SER A 220 36.81 12.32 0.80
CA SER A 220 35.58 11.74 0.26
C SER A 220 34.69 11.21 1.39
N GLN A 221 35.25 10.45 2.35
CA GLN A 221 34.52 9.93 3.50
C GLN A 221 33.81 11.03 4.30
N GLY A 222 34.45 12.18 4.53
CA GLY A 222 33.82 13.27 5.27
C GLY A 222 32.55 13.82 4.59
N ALA A 223 32.56 13.95 3.26
CA ALA A 223 31.40 14.41 2.50
C ALA A 223 30.32 13.32 2.38
N THR A 224 30.72 12.08 2.10
CA THR A 224 29.81 10.94 1.94
C THR A 224 29.17 10.54 3.26
N ALA A 225 29.92 10.57 4.37
CA ALA A 225 29.40 10.30 5.73
C ALA A 225 28.41 11.38 6.18
N ASN A 226 28.67 12.66 5.87
CA ASN A 226 27.72 13.74 6.13
C ASN A 226 26.43 13.59 5.30
N SER A 227 26.56 13.16 4.04
CA SER A 227 25.41 12.83 3.19
C SER A 227 24.60 11.66 3.75
N ALA A 228 25.28 10.56 4.14
CA ALA A 228 24.66 9.40 4.75
C ALA A 228 23.91 9.78 6.03
N ARG A 229 24.51 10.61 6.88
CA ARG A 229 23.88 11.10 8.12
C ARG A 229 22.63 11.93 7.83
N SER A 230 22.69 12.85 6.87
CA SER A 230 21.52 13.64 6.45
C SER A 230 20.36 12.77 5.94
N ILE A 231 20.66 11.70 5.19
CA ILE A 231 19.63 10.74 4.74
C ILE A 231 19.04 9.98 5.93
N ALA A 232 19.88 9.54 6.86
CA ALA A 232 19.47 8.83 8.07
C ALA A 232 18.59 9.70 8.98
N ASP A 233 18.99 10.94 9.25
CA ASP A 233 18.24 11.89 10.06
C ASP A 233 16.83 12.10 9.46
N ARG A 234 16.75 12.30 8.14
CA ARG A 234 15.47 12.41 7.42
C ARG A 234 14.66 11.11 7.46
N ALA A 235 15.29 9.95 7.37
CA ALA A 235 14.60 8.68 7.50
C ALA A 235 13.94 8.58 8.88
N VAL A 236 14.67 8.92 9.95
CA VAL A 236 14.15 8.96 11.33
C VAL A 236 13.00 9.95 11.47
N GLU A 237 13.12 11.18 10.95
CA GLU A 237 12.04 12.19 10.98
C GLU A 237 10.71 11.64 10.44
N TYR A 238 10.77 10.81 9.41
CA TYR A 238 9.58 10.20 8.81
C TYR A 238 9.12 8.94 9.52
N LEU A 239 10.05 8.05 9.88
CA LEU A 239 9.74 6.79 10.57
C LEU A 239 9.13 7.04 11.95
N ILE A 240 9.62 8.05 12.67
CA ILE A 240 9.20 8.33 14.06
C ILE A 240 7.74 8.80 14.15
N THR A 241 7.11 9.17 13.03
CA THR A 241 5.71 9.62 12.98
C THR A 241 4.71 8.58 13.50
N VAL A 242 5.06 7.29 13.49
CA VAL A 242 4.22 6.21 14.02
C VAL A 242 4.42 5.94 15.51
N LYS A 243 5.43 6.55 16.16
CA LYS A 243 5.83 6.17 17.54
C LYS A 243 4.68 6.27 18.55
N ASP A 244 3.82 7.28 18.37
CA ASP A 244 2.73 7.58 19.29
C ASP A 244 1.40 6.94 18.88
N MET A 245 1.36 6.30 17.71
CA MET A 245 0.16 5.69 17.17
C MET A 245 -0.11 4.34 17.86
N PRO A 246 -1.38 4.02 18.19
CA PRO A 246 -1.72 2.69 18.67
C PRO A 246 -1.49 1.65 17.57
N GLY A 247 -0.81 0.56 17.88
CA GLY A 247 -0.58 -0.54 16.95
C GLY A 247 0.83 -1.13 17.01
N ILE A 248 1.01 -2.18 16.21
CA ILE A 248 2.30 -2.87 16.05
C ILE A 248 3.03 -2.23 14.86
N TRP A 249 4.14 -1.57 15.15
CA TRP A 249 4.94 -0.76 14.21
C TRP A 249 6.36 -1.30 14.04
N ASP A 250 6.55 -2.60 14.28
CA ASP A 250 7.85 -3.27 14.32
C ASP A 250 8.75 -2.93 13.13
N ILE A 251 8.19 -2.92 11.91
CA ILE A 251 8.92 -2.62 10.67
C ILE A 251 9.57 -1.24 10.67
N PHE A 252 8.98 -0.27 11.36
CA PHE A 252 9.50 1.10 11.44
C PHE A 252 10.42 1.27 12.65
N ILE A 253 9.98 0.80 13.83
CA ILE A 253 10.73 0.93 15.09
C ILE A 253 12.11 0.28 14.98
N SER A 254 12.20 -0.93 14.43
CA SER A 254 13.49 -1.62 14.30
C SER A 254 14.49 -0.84 13.45
N ARG A 255 14.03 -0.06 12.47
CA ARG A 255 14.87 0.70 11.54
C ARG A 255 15.37 2.00 12.15
N ILE A 256 14.56 2.64 12.98
CA ILE A 256 14.99 3.82 13.75
C ILE A 256 16.08 3.42 14.73
N VAL A 257 15.88 2.33 15.47
CA VAL A 257 16.86 1.80 16.44
C VAL A 257 18.19 1.48 15.75
N GLU A 258 18.14 0.83 14.59
CA GLU A 258 19.34 0.51 13.81
C GLU A 258 20.13 1.76 13.37
N ILE A 259 19.44 2.84 12.99
CA ILE A 259 20.08 4.12 12.70
C ILE A 259 20.69 4.73 13.97
N TYR A 260 19.97 4.71 15.09
CA TYR A 260 20.46 5.26 16.35
C TYR A 260 21.68 4.50 16.88
N GLU A 261 21.67 3.17 16.87
CA GLU A 261 22.81 2.34 17.25
C GLU A 261 24.03 2.65 16.36
N TYR A 262 23.83 2.81 15.04
CA TYR A 262 24.92 3.12 14.11
C TYR A 262 25.60 4.47 14.42
N TYR A 263 24.84 5.50 14.78
CA TYR A 263 25.38 6.83 15.08
C TYR A 263 25.72 7.06 16.56
N GLY A 264 25.55 6.05 17.42
CA GLY A 264 25.82 6.14 18.86
C GLY A 264 24.78 6.92 19.67
N ASN A 265 23.56 7.07 19.14
CA ASN A 265 22.42 7.71 19.81
C ASN A 265 21.71 6.69 20.74
N THR A 266 22.46 6.14 21.69
CA THR A 266 22.03 5.01 22.54
C THR A 266 20.85 5.39 23.43
N ASP A 267 20.83 6.60 23.98
CA ASP A 267 19.76 7.05 24.87
C ASP A 267 18.42 7.19 24.13
N GLU A 268 18.43 7.73 22.91
CA GLU A 268 17.25 7.84 22.07
C GLU A 268 16.71 6.47 21.64
N ALA A 269 17.60 5.52 21.34
CA ALA A 269 17.22 4.13 21.05
C ALA A 269 16.55 3.47 22.26
N ARG A 270 17.12 3.63 23.45
CA ARG A 270 16.58 3.11 24.70
C ARG A 270 15.22 3.69 25.03
N GLU A 271 15.07 5.01 24.92
CA GLU A 271 13.80 5.70 25.19
C GLU A 271 12.71 5.21 24.25
N LEU A 272 13.02 5.13 22.95
CA LEU A 272 12.09 4.65 21.93
C LEU A 272 11.63 3.21 22.20
N LEU A 273 12.57 2.30 22.47
CA LEU A 273 12.28 0.89 22.74
C LEU A 273 11.48 0.71 24.03
N THR A 274 11.82 1.45 25.08
CA THR A 274 11.10 1.42 26.36
C THR A 274 9.65 1.85 26.14
N SER A 275 9.44 3.02 25.53
CA SER A 275 8.09 3.54 25.22
C SER A 275 7.30 2.58 24.32
N TYR A 276 7.92 2.02 23.28
CA TYR A 276 7.25 1.10 22.35
C TYR A 276 6.84 -0.22 23.01
N ARG A 277 7.71 -0.80 23.85
CA ARG A 277 7.43 -2.01 24.64
C ARG A 277 6.30 -1.76 25.63
N ASP A 278 6.35 -0.66 26.38
CA ASP A 278 5.38 -0.36 27.43
C ASP A 278 3.98 -0.11 26.86
N ARG A 279 3.89 0.47 25.65
CA ARG A 279 2.63 0.63 24.91
C ARG A 279 2.13 -0.67 24.27
N ASN A 280 3.00 -1.64 24.04
CA ASN A 280 2.67 -2.90 23.37
C ASN A 280 3.09 -4.13 24.21
N PRO A 281 2.57 -4.29 25.44
CA PRO A 281 3.05 -5.30 26.37
C PRO A 281 2.83 -6.74 25.88
N SER A 282 1.85 -6.98 25.01
CA SER A 282 1.56 -8.28 24.41
C SER A 282 2.30 -8.54 23.10
N ASN A 283 3.08 -7.58 22.57
CA ASN A 283 3.84 -7.75 21.35
C ASN A 283 5.22 -8.36 21.66
N PRO A 284 5.47 -9.65 21.32
CA PRO A 284 6.75 -10.29 21.62
C PRO A 284 7.94 -9.62 20.90
N ASN A 285 7.74 -9.00 19.74
CA ASN A 285 8.81 -8.31 19.01
C ASN A 285 9.29 -7.05 19.76
N ALA A 286 8.40 -6.31 20.42
CA ALA A 286 8.78 -5.13 21.19
C ALA A 286 9.72 -5.50 22.37
N HIS A 287 9.42 -6.61 23.05
CA HIS A 287 10.31 -7.17 24.08
C HIS A 287 11.61 -7.71 23.50
N PHE A 288 11.57 -8.36 22.32
CA PHE A 288 12.77 -8.86 21.65
C PHE A 288 13.72 -7.73 21.26
N TYR A 289 13.22 -6.63 20.72
CA TYR A 289 14.06 -5.48 20.36
C TYR A 289 14.72 -4.86 21.59
N MET A 290 13.97 -4.66 22.68
CA MET A 290 14.54 -4.18 23.95
C MET A 290 15.58 -5.14 24.53
N TYR A 291 15.30 -6.45 24.51
CA TYR A 291 16.26 -7.46 24.95
C TYR A 291 17.56 -7.42 24.14
N LYS A 292 17.46 -7.38 22.81
CA LYS A 292 18.62 -7.37 21.92
C LYS A 292 19.46 -6.12 22.14
N PHE A 293 18.81 -4.96 22.30
CA PHE A 293 19.47 -3.71 22.60
C PHE A 293 20.24 -3.77 23.93
N GLU A 294 19.61 -4.21 25.02
CA GLU A 294 20.26 -4.32 26.34
C GLU A 294 21.32 -5.44 26.41
N MET A 295 21.25 -6.45 25.53
CA MET A 295 22.36 -7.40 25.34
C MET A 295 23.60 -6.72 24.77
N ASN A 296 23.43 -5.83 23.79
CA ASN A 296 24.54 -5.12 23.15
C ASN A 296 25.19 -4.07 24.07
N GLN A 297 24.39 -3.39 24.91
CA GLN A 297 24.89 -2.36 25.83
C GLN A 297 25.48 -2.95 27.13
N ASP A 298 25.05 -4.15 27.53
CA ASP A 298 25.38 -4.81 28.80
C ASP A 298 25.05 -4.02 30.09
N GLU A 299 24.03 -3.15 30.02
CA GLU A 299 23.73 -2.22 31.11
C GLU A 299 22.63 -2.69 32.08
N ASN A 300 21.62 -3.46 31.64
CA ASN A 300 20.45 -3.78 32.49
C ASN A 300 20.01 -5.26 32.46
N PRO A 301 20.61 -6.13 33.30
CA PRO A 301 20.27 -7.56 33.37
C PRO A 301 18.82 -7.85 33.78
N GLU A 302 18.22 -7.02 34.64
CA GLU A 302 16.83 -7.21 35.11
C GLU A 302 15.84 -7.00 33.97
N THR A 303 16.02 -5.92 33.20
CA THR A 303 15.20 -5.64 32.02
C THR A 303 15.30 -6.77 30.98
N ARG A 304 16.50 -7.32 30.78
CA ARG A 304 16.69 -8.49 29.90
C ARG A 304 15.88 -9.70 30.37
N LEU A 305 15.93 -10.00 31.67
CA LEU A 305 15.19 -11.12 32.23
C LEU A 305 13.68 -10.95 32.08
N ASP A 306 13.17 -9.73 32.27
CA ASP A 306 11.73 -9.45 32.12
C ASP A 306 11.26 -9.57 30.67
N CYS A 307 12.03 -9.03 29.72
CA CYS A 307 11.75 -9.22 28.30
C CYS A 307 11.75 -10.72 27.94
N LEU A 308 12.72 -11.50 28.45
CA LEU A 308 12.81 -12.95 28.20
C LEU A 308 11.59 -13.72 28.71
N LYS A 309 11.06 -13.38 29.89
CA LYS A 309 9.85 -14.03 30.44
C LYS A 309 8.66 -13.85 29.49
N VAL A 310 8.49 -12.65 28.95
CA VAL A 310 7.40 -12.37 28.02
C VAL A 310 7.61 -13.09 26.69
N ILE A 311 8.81 -13.01 26.10
CA ILE A 311 9.13 -13.71 24.84
C ILE A 311 8.89 -15.22 25.00
N TYR A 312 9.33 -15.81 26.11
CA TYR A 312 9.11 -17.23 26.41
C TYR A 312 7.64 -17.61 26.53
N ALA A 313 6.81 -16.75 27.14
CA ALA A 313 5.38 -17.00 27.26
C ALA A 313 4.66 -17.03 25.90
N TYR A 314 5.10 -16.23 24.93
CA TYR A 314 4.49 -16.14 23.60
C TYR A 314 5.13 -17.07 22.55
N CYS A 315 6.40 -17.45 22.71
CA CYS A 315 7.06 -18.43 21.85
C CYS A 315 6.98 -19.84 22.44
N SER A 316 5.95 -20.59 22.05
CA SER A 316 5.79 -22.01 22.39
C SER A 316 6.80 -22.95 21.71
N SER A 317 7.61 -22.44 20.77
CA SER A 317 8.65 -23.21 20.07
C SER A 317 10.06 -22.87 20.56
N LYS A 318 10.74 -23.87 21.15
CA LYS A 318 12.17 -23.80 21.51
C LYS A 318 13.08 -23.47 20.32
N TYR A 319 12.66 -23.82 19.09
CA TYR A 319 13.43 -23.56 17.87
C TYR A 319 13.37 -22.09 17.44
N LEU A 320 12.24 -21.40 17.67
CA LEU A 320 12.13 -19.96 17.44
C LEU A 320 12.98 -19.20 18.44
N LEU A 321 12.93 -19.56 19.72
CA LEU A 321 13.84 -19.03 20.75
C LEU A 321 15.31 -19.19 20.32
N PHE A 322 15.70 -20.40 19.90
CA PHE A 322 17.06 -20.67 19.44
C PHE A 322 17.44 -19.80 18.23
N PHE A 323 16.56 -19.68 17.22
CA PHE A 323 16.79 -18.82 16.05
C PHE A 323 16.96 -17.34 16.42
N TYR A 324 16.17 -16.84 17.37
CA TYR A 324 16.30 -15.47 17.89
C TYR A 324 17.63 -15.23 18.62
N PHE A 325 18.20 -16.25 19.28
CA PHE A 325 19.42 -16.12 20.08
C PHE A 325 20.72 -16.55 19.37
N THR A 326 20.67 -17.30 18.28
CA THR A 326 21.89 -17.79 17.59
C THR A 326 22.25 -17.05 16.30
N LYS A 327 21.39 -16.17 15.77
CA LYS A 327 21.70 -15.36 14.57
C LYS A 327 22.12 -13.91 14.86
N SER A 328 22.45 -13.60 16.11
CA SER A 328 23.03 -12.29 16.49
C SER A 328 24.57 -12.35 16.61
N VAL A 329 25.23 -13.19 15.79
CA VAL A 329 26.70 -13.21 15.63
C VAL A 329 27.03 -12.79 14.21
#